data_AF-A0A7S3PA40-F1
#
_entry.id   AF-A0A7S3PA40-F1
#
_cell.length_a   1.000
_cell.length_b   1.000
_cell.length_c   1.000
_cell.angle_alpha   90.00
_cell.angle_beta   90.00
_cell.angle_gamma   90.00
#
_symmetry.space_group_name_H-M   'P 1'
#
loop_
_entity.id
_entity.type
_entity.pdbx_description
1 polymer ?
#
loop_
_entity_poly.entity_id
_entity_poly.type
_entity_poly.pdbx_seq_one_letter_code
_entity_poly.pdbx_strand_id
1 'polypeptide(L)'
;AASRLAELPEFVSAKCIKVNPDTPQRPVRHAVLEQGKTLLTPQPRLRTGFFSTVRMDTLPSLVNMDDCTNSKGVAKWGTPVTLNDRYTVDLVVVGSTAVCPATGARVGKGEGFAELEWGILSAQGNLDPATTLVVTTVHDEQVVSDIPAGSLTKHDVPVDVIVTPTKVIRVPNRAPKPSGIFWDLLSPQKLAQIRVLRQLKQEIEDREGKALPSGPDEVLPPLAVKSGKPNNKKG
;
A
#
# COMPACT_ATOMS: atom_id res chain seq x y z
N ALA A 1 -1.18 -13.97 12.55
CA ALA A 1 -1.63 -13.54 11.21
C ALA A 1 -0.50 -13.61 10.18
N ALA A 2 0.61 -12.90 10.36
CA ALA A 2 1.71 -12.87 9.39
C ALA A 2 2.28 -14.25 9.02
N SER A 3 2.55 -15.13 10.00
CA SER A 3 3.02 -16.50 9.72
C SER A 3 2.03 -17.29 8.85
N ARG A 4 0.73 -17.23 9.18
CA ARG A 4 -0.32 -17.88 8.37
C ARG A 4 -0.43 -17.28 6.96
N LEU A 5 -0.26 -15.96 6.81
CA LEU A 5 -0.19 -15.34 5.49
C LEU A 5 1.01 -15.89 4.69
N ALA A 6 2.16 -16.04 5.32
CA ALA A 6 3.39 -16.50 4.70
C ALA A 6 3.31 -17.96 4.17
N GLU A 7 2.36 -18.74 4.68
CA GLU A 7 2.07 -20.12 4.27
C GLU A 7 1.03 -20.22 3.14
N LEU A 8 0.34 -19.13 2.79
CA LEU A 8 -0.68 -19.18 1.74
C LEU A 8 -0.06 -19.44 0.37
N PRO A 9 -0.70 -20.25 -0.51
CA PRO A 9 -0.17 -20.53 -1.84
C PRO A 9 0.16 -19.26 -2.64
N GLU A 10 -0.67 -18.23 -2.53
CA GLU A 10 -0.50 -16.98 -3.26
C GLU A 10 0.66 -16.13 -2.73
N PHE A 11 0.99 -16.25 -1.44
CA PHE A 11 2.19 -15.65 -0.86
C PHE A 11 3.43 -16.43 -1.29
N VAL A 12 3.37 -17.76 -1.22
CA VAL A 12 4.47 -18.65 -1.61
C VAL A 12 4.84 -18.44 -3.08
N SER A 13 3.86 -18.34 -3.98
CA SER A 13 4.09 -18.13 -5.42
C SER A 13 4.52 -16.71 -5.79
N ALA A 14 4.17 -15.71 -4.99
CA ALA A 14 4.49 -14.31 -5.27
C ALA A 14 6.00 -14.04 -5.22
N LYS A 15 6.50 -13.24 -6.17
CA LYS A 15 7.90 -12.80 -6.26
C LYS A 15 8.07 -11.37 -5.77
N CYS A 16 7.09 -10.50 -6.02
CA CYS A 16 7.04 -9.12 -5.57
C CYS A 16 5.76 -8.87 -4.78
N ILE A 17 5.91 -8.51 -3.51
CA ILE A 17 4.79 -8.28 -2.60
C ILE A 17 4.83 -6.84 -2.12
N LYS A 18 3.75 -6.11 -2.39
CA LYS A 18 3.56 -4.77 -1.84
C LYS A 18 3.04 -4.86 -0.42
N VAL A 19 3.69 -4.22 0.54
CA VAL A 19 3.25 -4.23 1.94
C VAL A 19 3.25 -2.80 2.49
N ASN A 20 2.16 -2.39 3.16
CA ASN A 20 2.07 -1.09 3.83
C ASN A 20 3.22 -0.87 4.84
N PRO A 21 3.64 0.38 5.12
CA PRO A 21 4.82 0.69 5.93
C PRO A 21 4.53 0.74 7.44
N ASP A 22 3.27 0.61 7.84
CA ASP A 22 2.84 0.69 9.23
C ASP A 22 3.44 -0.40 10.11
N THR A 23 3.64 -0.10 11.40
CA THR A 23 4.26 -1.01 12.37
C THR A 23 3.56 -2.37 12.47
N PRO A 24 2.21 -2.48 12.48
CA PRO A 24 1.52 -3.77 12.55
C PRO A 24 1.84 -4.71 11.36
N GLN A 25 2.25 -4.15 10.21
CA GLN A 25 2.63 -4.92 9.02
C GLN A 25 4.13 -5.28 8.96
N ARG A 26 4.93 -4.86 9.96
CA ARG A 26 6.37 -5.20 10.02
C ARG A 26 6.62 -6.71 9.95
N PRO A 27 5.89 -7.59 10.66
CA PRO A 27 6.10 -9.03 10.56
C PRO A 27 5.83 -9.59 9.16
N VAL A 28 4.90 -9.00 8.40
CA VAL A 28 4.66 -9.39 7.01
C VAL A 28 5.85 -8.99 6.14
N ARG A 29 6.37 -7.76 6.30
CA ARG A 29 7.58 -7.32 5.58
C ARG A 29 8.78 -8.21 5.87
N HIS A 30 8.93 -8.66 7.12
CA HIS A 30 9.96 -9.64 7.48
C HIS A 30 9.77 -10.95 6.72
N ALA A 31 8.57 -11.54 6.73
CA ALA A 31 8.28 -12.79 6.03
C ALA A 31 8.53 -12.70 4.50
N VAL A 32 8.29 -11.53 3.89
CA VAL A 32 8.62 -11.30 2.47
C VAL A 32 10.12 -11.44 2.22
N LEU A 33 10.94 -10.74 3.04
CA LEU A 33 12.39 -10.75 2.90
C LEU A 33 13.01 -12.11 3.26
N GLU A 34 12.45 -12.78 4.29
CA GLU A 34 12.89 -14.10 4.75
C GLU A 34 12.72 -15.17 3.68
N GLN A 35 11.65 -15.08 2.87
CA GLN A 35 11.41 -15.97 1.75
C GLN A 35 12.12 -15.53 0.44
N GLY A 36 13.08 -14.60 0.52
CA GLY A 36 13.90 -14.16 -0.63
C GLY A 36 13.11 -13.39 -1.70
N LYS A 37 11.95 -12.83 -1.34
CA LYS A 37 11.06 -12.11 -2.26
C LYS A 37 11.44 -10.62 -2.31
N THR A 38 10.95 -9.93 -3.35
CA THR A 38 11.02 -8.47 -3.42
C THR A 38 9.94 -7.86 -2.55
N LEU A 39 10.35 -7.13 -1.51
CA LEU A 39 9.47 -6.27 -0.74
C LEU A 39 9.30 -4.94 -1.45
N LEU A 40 8.10 -4.61 -1.88
CA LEU A 40 7.72 -3.27 -2.33
C LEU A 40 7.00 -2.54 -1.20
N THR A 41 7.47 -1.38 -0.78
CA THR A 41 6.85 -0.62 0.31
C THR A 41 6.75 0.86 -0.06
N PRO A 42 5.60 1.50 0.18
CA PRO A 42 5.43 2.91 -0.18
C PRO A 42 6.32 3.77 0.71
N GLN A 43 6.83 4.87 0.15
CA GLN A 43 7.45 5.88 0.97
C GLN A 43 6.38 6.59 1.82
N PRO A 44 6.68 6.97 3.07
CA PRO A 44 5.68 7.58 3.95
C PRO A 44 4.92 8.72 3.28
N ARG A 45 3.59 8.52 3.12
CA ARG A 45 2.64 9.49 2.57
C ARG A 45 2.96 9.97 1.14
N LEU A 46 3.72 9.19 0.35
CA LEU A 46 4.11 9.50 -1.03
C LEU A 46 4.77 10.88 -1.24
N ARG A 47 5.39 11.45 -0.20
CA ARG A 47 5.93 12.83 -0.25
C ARG A 47 7.32 12.90 -0.85
N THR A 48 8.19 11.97 -0.47
CA THR A 48 9.61 11.97 -0.82
C THR A 48 9.94 11.02 -1.97
N GLY A 49 8.96 10.21 -2.39
CA GLY A 49 9.10 9.24 -3.46
C GLY A 49 7.87 8.33 -3.52
N PHE A 50 7.89 7.40 -4.46
CA PHE A 50 6.77 6.52 -4.78
C PHE A 50 6.81 5.26 -3.93
N PHE A 51 7.60 4.27 -4.35
CA PHE A 51 7.90 3.07 -3.60
C PHE A 51 9.41 2.91 -3.42
N SER A 52 9.79 1.99 -2.55
CA SER A 52 11.13 1.42 -2.50
C SER A 52 11.02 -0.10 -2.55
N THR A 53 11.92 -0.73 -3.31
CA THR A 53 12.12 -2.18 -3.28
C THR A 53 13.23 -2.54 -2.32
N VAL A 54 13.07 -3.64 -1.61
CA VAL A 54 14.13 -4.26 -0.80
C VAL A 54 14.22 -5.74 -1.17
N ARG A 55 15.44 -6.23 -1.38
CA ARG A 55 15.75 -7.66 -1.51
C ARG A 55 17.03 -7.97 -0.74
N MET A 56 17.01 -9.02 0.07
CA MET A 56 18.17 -9.36 0.92
C MET A 56 19.41 -9.76 0.11
N ASP A 57 19.23 -10.40 -1.05
CA ASP A 57 20.30 -10.84 -1.93
C ASP A 57 21.07 -9.68 -2.60
N THR A 58 20.47 -8.48 -2.64
CA THR A 58 21.11 -7.27 -3.16
C THR A 58 21.87 -6.47 -2.09
N LEU A 59 21.78 -6.85 -0.81
CA LEU A 59 22.36 -6.12 0.30
C LEU A 59 23.67 -6.76 0.77
N PRO A 60 24.58 -6.00 1.43
CA PRO A 60 25.74 -6.57 2.08
C PRO A 60 25.32 -7.66 3.09
N SER A 61 26.08 -8.76 3.16
CA SER A 61 25.76 -9.94 3.99
C SER A 61 25.63 -9.65 5.50
N LEU A 62 26.23 -8.56 5.98
CA LEU A 62 26.17 -8.12 7.38
C LEU A 62 24.89 -7.35 7.72
N VAL A 63 24.06 -7.00 6.74
CA VAL A 63 22.82 -6.27 6.99
C VAL A 63 21.79 -7.20 7.61
N ASN A 64 21.32 -6.85 8.81
CA ASN A 64 20.25 -7.57 9.45
C ASN A 64 18.92 -7.30 8.75
N MET A 65 18.22 -8.36 8.35
CA MET A 65 16.90 -8.30 7.73
C MET A 65 15.90 -7.49 8.57
N ASP A 66 15.97 -7.57 9.89
CA ASP A 66 15.09 -6.81 10.78
C ASP A 66 15.24 -5.29 10.59
N ASP A 67 16.46 -4.83 10.30
CA ASP A 67 16.71 -3.43 10.04
C ASP A 67 16.06 -2.97 8.75
N CYS A 68 15.79 -3.86 7.80
CA CYS A 68 15.20 -3.56 6.50
C CYS A 68 13.65 -3.50 6.50
N THR A 69 13.00 -3.90 7.60
CA THR A 69 11.54 -4.02 7.67
C THR A 69 10.83 -2.80 8.28
N ASN A 70 11.55 -1.72 8.59
CA ASN A 70 10.97 -0.49 9.12
C ASN A 70 11.26 0.71 8.20
N SER A 71 10.52 1.81 8.34
CA SER A 71 10.63 2.95 7.41
C SER A 71 12.04 3.57 7.36
N LYS A 72 12.80 3.58 8.46
CA LYS A 72 14.19 4.08 8.45
C LYS A 72 15.11 3.12 7.69
N GLY A 73 14.91 1.83 7.93
CA GLY A 73 15.55 0.73 7.23
C GLY A 73 15.39 0.78 5.73
N VAL A 74 14.13 0.82 5.29
CA VAL A 74 13.73 0.93 3.89
C VAL A 74 14.35 2.18 3.26
N ALA A 75 14.36 3.32 3.96
CA ALA A 75 14.99 4.53 3.45
C ALA A 75 16.52 4.42 3.30
N LYS A 76 17.17 3.59 4.13
CA LYS A 76 18.63 3.37 4.08
C LYS A 76 19.04 2.31 3.06
N TRP A 77 18.29 1.21 2.98
CA TRP A 77 18.67 0.00 2.27
C TRP A 77 17.81 -0.28 1.04
N GLY A 78 16.67 0.39 0.90
CA GLY A 78 15.78 0.20 -0.23
C GLY A 78 16.21 0.99 -1.46
N THR A 79 15.98 0.40 -2.62
CA THR A 79 16.14 1.07 -3.92
C THR A 79 14.85 1.81 -4.26
N PRO A 80 14.88 3.15 -4.45
CA PRO A 80 13.70 3.90 -4.87
C PRO A 80 13.20 3.45 -6.24
N VAL A 81 11.88 3.37 -6.38
CA VAL A 81 11.18 3.08 -7.63
C VAL A 81 10.64 4.37 -8.23
N THR A 82 10.82 4.54 -9.53
CA THR A 82 10.32 5.68 -10.31
C THR A 82 8.96 5.38 -10.94
N LEU A 83 8.29 6.42 -11.46
CA LEU A 83 7.03 6.26 -12.18
C LEU A 83 7.17 5.50 -13.50
N ASN A 84 8.39 5.41 -14.04
CA ASN A 84 8.65 4.80 -15.34
C ASN A 84 9.18 3.37 -15.24
N ASP A 85 9.49 2.91 -14.03
CA ASP A 85 9.95 1.55 -13.80
C ASP A 85 8.84 0.54 -14.12
N ARG A 86 9.25 -0.60 -14.68
CA ARG A 86 8.35 -1.71 -15.03
C ARG A 86 8.65 -2.90 -14.13
N TYR A 87 7.64 -3.35 -13.41
CA TYR A 87 7.69 -4.51 -12.53
C TYR A 87 6.27 -5.03 -12.33
N THR A 88 6.13 -6.28 -11.89
CA THR A 88 4.82 -6.87 -11.59
C THR A 88 4.69 -7.05 -10.09
N VAL A 89 3.60 -6.55 -9.51
CA VAL A 89 3.20 -6.81 -8.13
C VAL A 89 2.24 -7.99 -8.13
N ASP A 90 2.67 -9.08 -7.51
CA ASP A 90 1.91 -10.34 -7.49
C ASP A 90 0.86 -10.35 -6.38
N LEU A 91 1.15 -9.67 -5.26
CA LEU A 91 0.31 -9.65 -4.08
C LEU A 91 0.39 -8.29 -3.38
N VAL A 92 -0.76 -7.76 -2.98
CA VAL A 92 -0.86 -6.50 -2.25
C VAL A 92 -1.33 -6.77 -0.82
N VAL A 93 -0.57 -6.31 0.18
CA VAL A 93 -0.96 -6.38 1.59
C VAL A 93 -1.29 -4.99 2.12
N VAL A 94 -2.55 -4.80 2.47
CA VAL A 94 -3.09 -3.53 3.01
C VAL A 94 -3.39 -3.64 4.50
N GLY A 95 -3.09 -2.58 5.23
CA GLY A 95 -3.49 -2.45 6.63
C GLY A 95 -4.95 -2.02 6.75
N SER A 96 -5.66 -2.59 7.73
CA SER A 96 -7.06 -2.28 8.03
C SER A 96 -7.26 -2.10 9.54
N THR A 97 -8.16 -1.20 9.93
CA THR A 97 -8.65 -1.05 11.32
C THR A 97 -9.88 -1.91 11.57
N ALA A 98 -10.71 -2.11 10.55
CA ALA A 98 -11.82 -3.07 10.53
C ALA A 98 -12.01 -3.66 9.13
N VAL A 99 -12.55 -4.86 9.02
CA VAL A 99 -12.81 -5.55 7.75
C VAL A 99 -14.08 -6.41 7.82
N CYS A 100 -14.90 -6.35 6.76
CA CYS A 100 -16.11 -7.15 6.63
C CYS A 100 -15.81 -8.43 5.84
N PRO A 101 -16.03 -9.63 6.41
CA PRO A 101 -15.74 -10.89 5.73
C PRO A 101 -16.73 -11.22 4.61
N ALA A 102 -17.94 -10.64 4.62
CA ALA A 102 -18.94 -10.88 3.59
C ALA A 102 -18.64 -10.14 2.28
N THR A 103 -18.11 -8.92 2.37
CA THR A 103 -17.94 -8.01 1.23
C THR A 103 -16.48 -7.68 0.91
N GLY A 104 -15.56 -7.94 1.85
CA GLY A 104 -14.16 -7.52 1.73
C GLY A 104 -13.97 -6.02 1.91
N ALA A 105 -15.04 -5.29 2.27
CA ALA A 105 -14.94 -3.90 2.66
C ALA A 105 -13.97 -3.77 3.84
N ARG A 106 -13.24 -2.67 3.89
CA ARG A 106 -12.32 -2.38 4.99
C ARG A 106 -12.33 -0.91 5.35
N VAL A 107 -12.04 -0.63 6.61
CA VAL A 107 -11.75 0.71 7.09
C VAL A 107 -10.24 0.83 7.23
N GLY A 108 -9.66 1.82 6.55
CA GLY A 108 -8.25 2.18 6.70
C GLY A 108 -8.03 3.26 7.77
N LYS A 109 -6.90 3.96 7.70
CA LYS A 109 -6.62 5.12 8.56
C LYS A 109 -7.34 6.41 8.10
N GLY A 110 -8.09 6.35 7.00
CA GLY A 110 -8.84 7.49 6.46
C GLY A 110 -8.05 8.45 5.57
N GLU A 111 -6.76 8.20 5.30
CA GLU A 111 -5.95 9.11 4.48
C GLU A 111 -6.00 8.83 2.96
N GLY A 112 -6.60 7.71 2.53
CA GLY A 112 -6.76 7.34 1.12
C GLY A 112 -5.48 6.91 0.39
N PHE A 113 -4.35 6.76 1.10
CA PHE A 113 -3.07 6.44 0.46
C PHE A 113 -3.02 5.03 -0.13
N ALA A 114 -3.67 4.04 0.50
CA ALA A 114 -3.66 2.67 -0.02
C ALA A 114 -4.42 2.58 -1.35
N GLU A 115 -5.52 3.32 -1.48
CA GLU A 115 -6.34 3.42 -2.68
C GLU A 115 -5.57 4.15 -3.79
N LEU A 116 -4.85 5.24 -3.45
CA LEU A 116 -3.97 5.94 -4.37
C LEU A 116 -2.81 5.05 -4.86
N GLU A 117 -2.14 4.36 -3.95
CA GLU A 117 -1.05 3.42 -4.27
C GLU A 117 -1.51 2.33 -5.23
N TRP A 118 -2.70 1.75 -4.98
CA TRP A 118 -3.34 0.80 -5.89
C TRP A 118 -3.63 1.42 -7.26
N GLY A 119 -4.27 2.60 -7.28
CA GLY A 119 -4.63 3.29 -8.51
C GLY A 119 -3.42 3.62 -9.37
N ILE A 120 -2.31 4.06 -8.76
CA ILE A 120 -1.06 4.33 -9.49
C ILE A 120 -0.48 3.03 -10.06
N LEU A 121 -0.35 1.97 -9.25
CA LEU A 121 0.19 0.69 -9.72
C LEU A 121 -0.64 0.11 -10.86
N SER A 122 -1.97 0.23 -10.77
CA SER A 122 -2.90 -0.18 -11.83
C SER A 122 -2.74 0.68 -13.09
N ALA A 123 -2.67 2.01 -12.96
CA ALA A 123 -2.51 2.92 -14.09
C ALA A 123 -1.18 2.71 -14.84
N GLN A 124 -0.15 2.26 -14.14
CA GLN A 124 1.16 1.93 -14.73
C GLN A 124 1.21 0.54 -15.36
N GLY A 125 0.19 -0.30 -15.15
CA GLY A 125 0.22 -1.71 -15.56
C GLY A 125 1.18 -2.56 -14.72
N ASN A 126 1.59 -2.09 -13.55
CA ASN A 126 2.47 -2.82 -12.64
C ASN A 126 1.68 -3.85 -11.78
N LEU A 127 0.35 -3.83 -11.83
CA LEU A 127 -0.53 -4.89 -11.36
C LEU A 127 -1.77 -4.98 -12.25
N ASP A 128 -2.48 -6.11 -12.17
CA ASP A 128 -3.75 -6.32 -12.88
C ASP A 128 -4.91 -6.30 -11.88
N PRO A 129 -5.82 -5.30 -11.93
CA PRO A 129 -6.95 -5.23 -11.01
C PRO A 129 -7.87 -6.44 -11.02
N ALA A 130 -7.94 -7.17 -12.14
CA ALA A 130 -8.79 -8.35 -12.27
C ALA A 130 -8.21 -9.58 -11.55
N THR A 131 -6.88 -9.68 -11.45
CA THR A 131 -6.21 -10.91 -10.99
C THR A 131 -5.32 -10.72 -9.77
N THR A 132 -4.66 -9.56 -9.59
CA THR A 132 -3.79 -9.29 -8.44
C THR A 132 -4.58 -9.28 -7.14
N LEU A 133 -4.25 -10.17 -6.21
CA LEU A 133 -4.96 -10.28 -4.93
C LEU A 133 -4.54 -9.20 -3.92
N VAL A 134 -5.51 -8.78 -3.12
CA VAL A 134 -5.37 -7.85 -2.00
C VAL A 134 -5.66 -8.63 -0.72
N VAL A 135 -4.70 -8.62 0.19
CA VAL A 135 -4.76 -9.32 1.47
C VAL A 135 -4.67 -8.34 2.61
N THR A 136 -5.35 -8.61 3.72
CA THR A 136 -5.14 -7.88 4.95
C THR A 136 -4.80 -8.83 6.10
N THR A 137 -3.88 -8.41 6.96
CA THR A 137 -3.62 -9.06 8.25
C THR A 137 -4.19 -8.19 9.36
N VAL A 138 -5.06 -8.77 10.16
CA VAL A 138 -5.80 -8.09 11.24
C VAL A 138 -5.94 -8.99 12.46
N HIS A 139 -6.29 -8.44 13.61
CA HIS A 139 -6.75 -9.21 14.77
C HIS A 139 -8.16 -9.75 14.54
N ASP A 140 -8.55 -10.82 15.25
CA ASP A 140 -9.88 -11.42 15.14
C ASP A 140 -11.02 -10.42 15.45
N GLU A 141 -10.81 -9.52 16.42
CA GLU A 141 -11.76 -8.46 16.79
C GLU A 141 -11.96 -7.39 15.72
N GLN A 142 -11.03 -7.26 14.77
CA GLN A 142 -11.15 -6.31 13.67
C GLN A 142 -11.98 -6.88 12.52
N VAL A 143 -12.39 -8.14 12.59
CA VAL A 143 -13.34 -8.76 11.65
C VAL A 143 -14.75 -8.46 12.15
N VAL A 144 -15.41 -7.53 11.50
CA VAL A 144 -16.74 -7.03 11.90
C VAL A 144 -17.82 -7.58 10.96
N SER A 145 -19.04 -7.76 11.48
CA SER A 145 -20.14 -8.33 10.70
C SER A 145 -20.60 -7.45 9.54
N ASP A 146 -20.46 -6.13 9.71
CA ASP A 146 -20.87 -5.15 8.71
C ASP A 146 -19.94 -3.93 8.71
N ILE A 147 -19.77 -3.35 7.53
CA ILE A 147 -19.21 -2.02 7.31
C ILE A 147 -20.22 -1.31 6.42
N PRO A 148 -20.90 -0.25 6.92
CA PRO A 148 -22.11 0.28 6.30
C PRO A 148 -21.98 0.51 4.79
N ALA A 149 -22.85 -0.10 3.97
CA ALA A 149 -22.72 -0.17 2.51
C ALA A 149 -22.53 1.17 1.74
N GLY A 150 -22.84 2.32 2.34
CA GLY A 150 -22.47 3.64 1.81
C GLY A 150 -20.97 3.96 1.92
N SER A 151 -20.18 3.07 2.52
CA SER A 151 -18.75 3.25 2.81
C SER A 151 -17.83 2.80 1.68
N LEU A 152 -18.31 1.97 0.73
CA LEU A 152 -17.52 1.58 -0.44
C LEU A 152 -17.89 2.48 -1.62
N THR A 153 -17.01 3.43 -1.86
CA THR A 153 -17.00 4.30 -3.03
C THR A 153 -16.31 3.60 -4.21
N LYS A 154 -16.45 4.17 -5.42
CA LYS A 154 -15.85 3.60 -6.66
C LYS A 154 -14.33 3.42 -6.62
N HIS A 155 -13.64 4.07 -5.68
CA HIS A 155 -12.18 4.02 -5.54
C HIS A 155 -11.71 3.11 -4.41
N ASP A 156 -12.62 2.54 -3.63
CA ASP A 156 -12.25 1.64 -2.55
C ASP A 156 -11.75 0.30 -3.08
N VAL A 157 -10.68 -0.19 -2.45
CA VAL A 157 -10.02 -1.44 -2.82
C VAL A 157 -10.41 -2.52 -1.81
N PRO A 158 -11.40 -3.39 -2.13
CA PRO A 158 -11.80 -4.47 -1.25
C PRO A 158 -10.70 -5.54 -1.16
N VAL A 159 -10.69 -6.28 -0.05
CA VAL A 159 -9.76 -7.39 0.16
C VAL A 159 -10.32 -8.70 -0.39
N ASP A 160 -9.44 -9.50 -0.97
CA ASP A 160 -9.70 -10.86 -1.42
C ASP A 160 -9.56 -11.87 -0.27
N VAL A 161 -8.64 -11.58 0.66
CA VAL A 161 -8.27 -12.49 1.75
C VAL A 161 -8.07 -11.72 3.06
N ILE A 162 -8.66 -12.24 4.12
CA ILE A 162 -8.48 -11.75 5.49
C ILE A 162 -7.75 -12.80 6.28
N VAL A 163 -6.62 -12.44 6.87
CA VAL A 163 -5.81 -13.35 7.69
C VAL A 163 -5.77 -12.85 9.12
N THR A 164 -6.31 -13.64 10.05
CA THR A 164 -6.25 -13.38 11.49
C THR A 164 -5.22 -14.27 12.17
N PRO A 165 -4.94 -14.11 13.48
CA PRO A 165 -4.23 -15.11 14.28
C PRO A 165 -4.88 -16.49 14.34
N THR A 166 -6.19 -16.63 14.13
CA THR A 166 -6.89 -17.92 14.23
C THR A 166 -7.29 -18.54 12.89
N LYS A 167 -7.57 -17.74 11.85
CA LYS A 167 -8.14 -18.24 10.59
C LYS A 167 -7.74 -17.43 9.36
N VAL A 168 -8.04 -18.01 8.19
CA VAL A 168 -8.02 -17.34 6.88
C VAL A 168 -9.44 -17.33 6.34
N ILE A 169 -9.89 -16.18 5.87
CA ILE A 169 -11.21 -15.98 5.27
C ILE A 169 -10.99 -15.50 3.84
N ARG A 170 -11.55 -16.21 2.86
CA ARG A 170 -11.57 -15.80 1.45
C ARG A 170 -12.88 -15.08 1.18
N VAL A 171 -12.83 -13.99 0.40
CA VAL A 171 -13.99 -13.15 0.10
C VAL A 171 -14.34 -13.23 -1.39
N PRO A 172 -15.11 -14.25 -1.81
CA PRO A 172 -15.44 -14.44 -3.22
C PRO A 172 -16.39 -13.36 -3.76
N ASN A 173 -17.30 -12.85 -2.92
CA ASN A 173 -18.40 -11.95 -3.31
C ASN A 173 -18.07 -10.46 -3.10
N ARG A 174 -16.81 -10.07 -3.23
CA ARG A 174 -16.39 -8.67 -3.10
C ARG A 174 -16.70 -7.88 -4.38
N ALA A 175 -16.80 -6.56 -4.23
CA ALA A 175 -16.88 -5.65 -5.36
C ALA A 175 -15.62 -5.73 -6.26
N PRO A 176 -15.71 -5.39 -7.56
CA PRO A 176 -14.54 -5.25 -8.40
C PRO A 176 -13.55 -4.24 -7.84
N LYS A 177 -12.25 -4.52 -7.99
CA LYS A 177 -11.20 -3.57 -7.63
C LYS A 177 -11.10 -2.47 -8.70
N PRO A 178 -10.85 -1.21 -8.32
CA PRO A 178 -10.80 -0.11 -9.26
C PRO A 178 -9.61 -0.25 -10.23
N SER A 179 -9.79 0.25 -11.45
CA SER A 179 -8.72 0.32 -12.45
C SER A 179 -8.26 1.76 -12.61
N GLY A 180 -6.97 2.00 -12.38
CA GLY A 180 -6.34 3.30 -12.49
C GLY A 180 -6.76 4.31 -11.40
N ILE A 181 -6.60 5.59 -11.73
CA ILE A 181 -6.83 6.71 -10.81
C ILE A 181 -8.08 7.48 -11.24
N PHE A 182 -8.98 7.73 -10.28
CA PHE A 182 -10.15 8.59 -10.47
C PHE A 182 -9.78 10.06 -10.23
N TRP A 183 -9.24 10.71 -11.27
CA TRP A 183 -8.79 12.10 -11.19
C TRP A 183 -9.89 13.09 -10.78
N ASP A 184 -11.14 12.80 -11.14
CA ASP A 184 -12.33 13.57 -10.77
C ASP A 184 -12.68 13.50 -9.27
N LEU A 185 -12.03 12.62 -8.51
CA LEU A 185 -12.16 12.53 -7.05
C LEU A 185 -10.98 13.16 -6.30
N LEU A 186 -9.92 13.56 -6.99
CA LEU A 186 -8.72 14.09 -6.35
C LEU A 186 -8.78 15.62 -6.28
N SER A 187 -8.84 16.14 -5.06
CA SER A 187 -8.82 17.57 -4.83
C SER A 187 -7.51 18.21 -5.32
N PRO A 188 -7.55 19.51 -5.71
CA PRO A 188 -6.34 20.27 -5.99
C PRO A 188 -5.34 20.26 -4.83
N GLN A 189 -5.84 20.28 -3.58
CA GLN A 189 -5.01 20.26 -2.37
C GLN A 189 -4.26 18.93 -2.22
N LYS A 190 -4.91 17.79 -2.51
CA LYS A 190 -4.27 16.46 -2.47
C LYS A 190 -3.19 16.36 -3.53
N LEU A 191 -3.51 16.78 -4.75
CA LEU A 191 -2.56 16.81 -5.86
C LEU A 191 -1.36 17.69 -5.51
N ALA A 192 -1.57 18.86 -4.89
CA ALA A 192 -0.50 19.73 -4.44
C ALA A 192 0.40 19.11 -3.35
N GLN A 193 -0.10 18.18 -2.54
CA GLN A 193 0.71 17.50 -1.51
C GLN A 193 1.52 16.31 -2.04
N ILE A 194 1.09 15.65 -3.12
CA ILE A 194 1.68 14.40 -3.59
C ILE A 194 2.35 14.61 -4.95
N ARG A 195 3.69 14.78 -4.93
CA ARG A 195 4.49 15.04 -6.13
C ARG A 195 4.29 13.99 -7.21
N VAL A 196 4.25 12.71 -6.83
CA VAL A 196 4.11 11.58 -7.74
C VAL A 196 2.79 11.64 -8.51
N LEU A 197 1.69 12.04 -7.86
CA LEU A 197 0.41 12.20 -8.55
C LEU A 197 0.42 13.35 -9.57
N ARG A 198 1.09 14.46 -9.27
CA ARG A 198 1.22 15.56 -10.24
C ARG A 198 2.03 15.16 -11.45
N GLN A 199 3.16 14.47 -11.23
CA GLN A 199 4.00 13.98 -12.32
C GLN A 199 3.22 13.01 -13.21
N LEU A 200 2.54 12.03 -12.61
CA LEU A 200 1.72 11.09 -13.36
C LEU A 200 0.56 11.76 -14.10
N LYS A 201 -0.13 12.73 -13.47
CA LYS A 201 -1.20 13.50 -14.11
C LYS A 201 -0.67 14.22 -15.34
N GLN A 202 0.44 14.96 -15.19
CA GLN A 202 1.08 15.68 -16.28
C GLN A 202 1.51 14.75 -17.42
N GLU A 203 2.16 13.62 -17.10
CA GLU A 203 2.59 12.63 -18.10
C GLU A 203 1.41 12.07 -18.92
N ILE A 204 0.25 11.86 -18.28
CA ILE A 204 -0.96 11.41 -18.97
C ILE A 204 -1.57 12.54 -19.81
N GLU A 205 -1.65 13.75 -19.28
CA GLU A 205 -2.18 14.91 -20.01
C GLU A 205 -1.35 15.24 -21.25
N ASP A 206 -0.01 15.19 -21.13
CA ASP A 206 0.93 15.40 -22.24
C ASP A 206 0.76 14.31 -23.31
N ARG A 207 0.60 13.05 -22.90
CA ARG A 207 0.42 11.91 -23.81
C ARG A 207 -0.93 11.94 -24.52
N GLU A 208 -2.00 12.34 -23.83
CA GLU A 208 -3.37 12.34 -24.36
C GLU A 208 -3.77 13.68 -25.00
N GLY A 209 -2.95 14.73 -24.84
CA GLY A 209 -3.21 16.07 -25.37
C GLY A 209 -4.44 16.76 -24.77
N LYS A 210 -4.88 16.35 -23.58
CA LYS A 210 -6.07 16.88 -22.90
C LYS A 210 -5.86 16.96 -21.39
N ALA A 211 -6.43 17.98 -20.77
CA ALA A 211 -6.45 18.10 -19.32
C ALA A 211 -7.34 17.02 -18.69
N LEU A 212 -6.84 16.39 -17.63
CA LEU A 212 -7.58 15.45 -16.81
C LEU A 212 -8.44 16.23 -15.79
N PRO A 213 -9.60 15.70 -15.38
CA PRO A 213 -10.44 16.35 -14.39
C PRO A 213 -9.74 16.48 -13.03
N SER A 214 -10.30 17.32 -12.16
CA SER A 214 -9.93 17.45 -10.76
C SER A 214 -11.21 17.38 -9.92
N GLY A 215 -11.11 16.77 -8.75
CA GLY A 215 -12.20 16.75 -7.78
C GLY A 215 -12.41 18.10 -7.09
N PRO A 216 -13.47 18.19 -6.26
CA PRO A 216 -13.76 19.39 -5.49
C PRO A 216 -12.67 19.70 -4.47
N ASP A 217 -12.64 20.94 -3.99
CA ASP A 217 -11.76 21.35 -2.90
C ASP A 217 -12.03 20.54 -1.63
N GLU A 218 -10.96 20.19 -0.90
CA GLU A 218 -11.07 19.49 0.36
C GLU A 218 -10.19 20.12 1.46
N VAL A 219 -10.67 20.05 2.70
CA VAL A 219 -9.87 20.41 3.88
C VAL A 219 -9.07 19.18 4.31
N LEU A 220 -7.78 19.20 3.98
CA LEU A 220 -6.89 18.10 4.35
C LEU A 220 -6.54 18.14 5.84
N PRO A 221 -6.47 16.98 6.52
CA PRO A 221 -6.02 16.92 7.90
C PRO A 221 -4.58 17.47 8.02
N PRO A 222 -4.25 18.13 9.14
CA PRO A 222 -2.92 18.67 9.35
C PRO A 222 -1.87 17.56 9.26
N LEU A 223 -0.79 17.86 8.55
CA LEU A 223 0.29 16.90 8.38
C LEU A 223 0.96 16.70 9.74
N ALA A 224 0.98 15.46 10.24
CA ALA A 224 1.71 15.15 11.47
C ALA A 224 3.17 15.60 11.33
N VAL A 225 3.55 16.60 12.12
CA VAL A 225 4.93 17.08 12.23
C VAL A 225 5.71 15.98 12.94
N LYS A 226 6.81 15.49 12.35
CA LYS A 226 7.75 14.65 13.11
C LYS A 226 8.23 15.50 14.28
N SER A 227 7.80 15.17 15.50
CA SER A 227 8.38 15.75 16.71
C SER A 227 9.88 15.47 16.69
N GLY A 228 10.68 16.50 16.43
CA GLY A 228 12.12 16.43 16.60
C GLY A 228 12.38 16.06 18.06
N LYS A 229 13.06 14.95 18.32
CA LYS A 229 13.58 14.69 19.67
C LYS A 229 14.49 15.87 20.02
N PRO A 230 14.33 16.52 21.19
CA PRO A 230 15.27 17.53 21.62
C PRO A 230 16.66 16.91 21.71
N ASN A 231 17.62 17.58 21.09
CA ASN A 231 19.02 17.19 21.07
C ASN A 231 19.56 17.36 22.50
N ASN A 232 19.45 16.32 23.32
CA ASN A 232 20.03 16.31 24.66
C ASN A 232 21.54 16.07 24.51
N LYS A 233 22.29 17.11 24.15
CA LYS A 233 23.73 17.14 24.36
C LYS A 233 23.97 17.25 25.87
N LYS A 234 24.32 16.13 26.49
CA LYS A 234 25.03 16.07 27.77
C LYS A 234 26.34 15.32 27.53
N GLY A 235 27.45 15.91 27.98
CA GLY A 235 28.80 15.40 27.87
C GLY A 235 29.71 16.46 27.26
#